data_AF-F4P8S8-F1
#
_entry.id   AF-F4P8S8-F1
#
_cell.length_a   1.000
_cell.length_b   1.000
_cell.length_c   1.000
_cell.angle_alpha   90.00
_cell.angle_beta   90.00
_cell.angle_gamma   90.00
#
_symmetry.space_group_name_H-M   'P 1'
#
loop_
_entity.id
_entity.type
_entity.pdbx_description
1 polymer ?
#
loop_
_entity_poly.entity_id
_entity_poly.type
_entity_poly.pdbx_seq_one_letter_code
_entity_poly.pdbx_strand_id
1 'polypeptide(L)' 'MTSSTGSAIHRGKKKCFTCNKKLGAASSIKCRCGAVFCAVHRYSDRHNCSFNYKEAGKASLIRDNPIVKKDKLVWL' A
#
# COMPACT_ATOMS: atom_id res chain seq x y z
N MET A 1 27.37 28.08 22.45
CA MET A 1 27.10 28.35 21.03
C MET A 1 26.13 27.28 20.53
N THR A 2 24.83 27.52 20.60
CA THR A 2 23.79 26.56 20.16
C THR A 2 23.41 26.87 18.72
N SER A 3 24.05 26.21 17.77
CA SER A 3 23.75 26.33 16.34
C SER A 3 22.66 25.32 15.97
N SER A 4 21.40 25.74 16.01
CA SER A 4 20.26 25.00 15.47
C SER A 4 20.09 25.37 14.00
N THR A 5 20.76 24.64 13.10
CA THR A 5 20.52 24.72 11.66
C THR A 5 19.17 24.09 11.35
N GLY A 6 18.13 24.93 11.25
CA GLY A 6 16.83 24.52 10.73
C GLY A 6 16.97 24.09 9.27
N SER A 7 16.96 22.77 9.02
CA SER A 7 16.84 22.24 7.67
C SER A 7 15.54 22.72 7.06
N ALA A 8 15.64 23.56 6.02
CA ALA A 8 14.52 23.89 5.17
C ALA A 8 13.94 22.58 4.61
N ILE A 9 12.82 22.14 5.17
CA ILE A 9 12.08 21.01 4.62
C ILE A 9 11.53 21.50 3.29
N HIS A 10 12.27 21.28 2.21
CA HIS A 10 11.70 21.21 0.88
C HIS A 10 10.71 20.04 0.89
N ARG A 11 9.50 20.31 1.38
CA ARG A 11 8.34 19.41 1.23
C ARG A 11 8.06 19.37 -0.25
N GLY A 12 8.80 18.51 -0.97
CA GLY A 12 8.62 18.24 -2.38
C GLY A 12 7.13 18.03 -2.59
N LYS A 13 6.51 18.97 -3.31
CA LYS A 13 5.06 19.04 -3.49
C LYS A 13 4.66 17.73 -4.17
N LYS A 14 4.11 16.78 -3.41
CA LYS A 14 3.76 15.47 -3.97
C LYS A 14 2.70 15.67 -5.04
N LYS A 15 2.88 15.07 -6.22
CA LYS A 15 1.92 15.14 -7.33
C LYS A 15 1.34 13.75 -7.56
N CYS A 16 0.13 13.70 -8.10
CA CYS A 16 -0.45 12.45 -8.57
C CYS A 16 0.39 11.91 -9.73
N PHE A 17 0.78 10.64 -9.67
CA PHE A 17 1.59 10.00 -10.71
C PHE A 17 0.84 9.89 -12.06
N THR A 18 -0.49 9.77 -12.05
CA THR A 18 -1.30 9.65 -13.28
C THR A 18 -1.61 11.02 -13.92
N CYS A 19 -2.04 12.01 -13.12
CA CYS A 19 -2.58 13.27 -13.66
C CYS A 19 -1.80 14.53 -13.26
N ASN A 20 -0.65 14.38 -12.59
CA ASN A 20 0.22 15.47 -12.12
C ASN A 20 -0.42 16.53 -11.21
N LYS A 21 -1.68 16.33 -10.79
CA LYS A 21 -2.37 17.18 -9.80
C LYS A 21 -1.53 17.27 -8.53
N LYS A 22 -1.27 18.49 -8.08
CA LYS A 22 -0.58 18.75 -6.80
C LYS A 22 -1.41 18.22 -5.64
N LEU A 23 -0.77 17.47 -4.76
CA LEU A 23 -1.35 16.85 -3.58
C LEU A 23 -0.82 17.56 -2.35
N GLY A 24 -1.73 17.92 -1.43
CA GLY A 24 -1.39 18.22 -0.06
C GLY A 24 -1.05 16.94 0.71
N ALA A 25 -0.41 17.09 1.88
CA ALA A 25 0.01 15.97 2.72
C ALA A 25 -1.15 15.00 3.05
N ALA A 26 -2.31 15.53 3.46
CA ALA A 26 -3.49 14.73 3.78
C ALA A 26 -4.16 14.08 2.56
N SER A 27 -4.02 14.67 1.37
CA SER A 27 -4.63 14.17 0.12
C SER A 27 -3.74 13.19 -0.64
N SER A 28 -2.51 12.98 -0.18
CA SER A 28 -1.54 12.11 -0.84
C SER A 28 -1.75 10.66 -0.42
N ILE A 29 -2.19 9.83 -1.36
CA ILE A 29 -2.48 8.41 -1.09
C ILE A 29 -1.40 7.57 -1.76
N LYS A 30 -0.68 6.77 -0.97
CA LYS A 30 0.32 5.83 -1.47
C LYS A 30 -0.35 4.53 -1.91
N CYS A 31 -0.11 4.11 -3.14
CA CYS A 31 -0.48 2.77 -3.60
C CYS A 31 0.60 1.75 -3.20
N ARG A 32 0.24 0.46 -3.16
CA ARG A 32 1.18 -0.64 -2.89
C ARG A 32 2.27 -0.79 -3.96
N CYS A 33 2.06 -0.26 -5.16
CA CYS A 33 3.09 -0.16 -6.20
C CYS A 33 4.16 0.92 -5.92
N GLY A 34 4.02 1.71 -4.84
CA GLY A 34 4.99 2.73 -4.42
C GLY A 34 4.71 4.14 -4.93
N ALA A 35 3.85 4.29 -5.94
CA ALA A 35 3.45 5.60 -6.47
C ALA A 35 2.38 6.30 -5.59
N VAL A 36 2.26 7.61 -5.76
CA VAL A 36 1.34 8.48 -5.00
C VAL A 36 0.26 9.04 -5.93
N PHE A 37 -1.00 9.01 -5.49
CA PHE A 37 -2.16 9.39 -6.31
C PHE A 37 -3.12 10.32 -5.57
N CYS A 38 -3.96 11.03 -6.34
CA CYS A 38 -5.13 11.73 -5.82
C CYS A 38 -6.26 10.74 -5.50
N ALA A 39 -7.33 11.22 -4.86
CA ALA A 39 -8.49 10.41 -4.50
C ALA A 39 -9.12 9.65 -5.69
N VAL A 40 -9.06 10.21 -6.91
CA VAL A 40 -9.64 9.60 -8.12
C VAL A 40 -8.76 8.47 -8.66
N HIS A 41 -7.44 8.63 -8.65
CA HIS A 41 -6.50 7.65 -9.21
C HIS A 41 -5.93 6.68 -8.17
N ARG A 42 -6.47 6.67 -6.95
CA ARG A 42 -5.97 5.86 -5.83
C ARG A 42 -6.15 4.36 -6.05
N TYR A 43 -7.18 3.97 -6.80
CA TYR A 43 -7.53 2.58 -7.01
C TYR A 43 -6.67 1.95 -8.10
N SER A 44 -6.38 0.66 -7.95
CA SER A 44 -5.48 -0.10 -8.83
C SER A 44 -5.97 -0.21 -10.28
N ASP A 45 -7.27 -0.05 -10.53
CA ASP A 45 -7.87 -0.01 -11.87
C ASP A 45 -7.71 1.36 -12.56
N ARG A 46 -7.47 2.42 -11.78
CA ARG A 46 -7.35 3.80 -12.27
C ARG A 46 -5.93 4.21 -12.63
N HIS A 47 -4.98 3.29 -12.50
CA HIS A 47 -3.62 3.43 -12.96
C HIS A 47 -3.13 2.04 -13.40
N ASN A 48 -2.12 1.97 -14.26
CA ASN A 48 -1.55 0.70 -14.69
C ASN A 48 -0.72 0.06 -13.54
N CYS A 49 -1.40 -0.40 -12.48
CA CYS A 49 -0.79 -0.86 -11.25
C CYS A 49 0.02 -2.13 -11.48
N SER A 50 1.33 -2.08 -11.20
CA SER A 50 2.22 -3.23 -11.32
C SER A 50 2.20 -4.17 -10.10
N PHE A 51 1.45 -3.84 -9.05
CA PHE A 51 1.42 -4.65 -7.84
C PHE A 51 0.50 -5.86 -7.99
N ASN A 52 1.03 -7.08 -7.75
CA ASN A 52 0.26 -8.32 -7.86
C ASN A 52 -0.58 -8.59 -6.61
N TYR A 53 -1.81 -8.06 -6.59
CA TYR A 53 -2.76 -8.29 -5.49
C TYR A 53 -3.19 -9.76 -5.36
N LYS A 54 -3.16 -10.53 -6.45
CA LYS A 54 -3.57 -11.95 -6.43
C LYS A 54 -2.58 -12.78 -5.64
N GLU A 55 -1.29 -12.63 -5.92
CA GLU A 55 -0.23 -13.35 -5.20
C GLU A 55 -0.15 -12.91 -3.73
N ALA A 56 -0.22 -11.59 -3.48
CA ALA A 56 -0.23 -11.08 -2.10
C ALA A 56 -1.43 -11.61 -1.28
N GLY A 57 -2.60 -11.72 -1.92
CA GLY A 57 -3.78 -12.33 -1.33
C GLY A 57 -3.58 -13.81 -1.00
N LYS A 58 -3.10 -14.61 -1.97
CA LYS A 58 -2.80 -16.03 -1.78
C LYS A 58 -1.80 -16.26 -0.64
N ALA A 59 -0.71 -15.49 -0.62
CA ALA A 59 0.30 -15.61 0.44
C ALA A 59 -0.27 -15.32 1.84
N SER A 60 -1.22 -14.39 1.94
CA SER A 60 -1.90 -14.08 3.21
C SER A 60 -2.85 -15.21 3.60
N LEU A 61 -3.67 -15.70 2.67
CA LEU A 61 -4.56 -16.84 2.91
C LEU A 61 -3.80 -18.09 3.34
N ILE A 62 -2.67 -18.41 2.71
CA ILE A 62 -1.84 -19.57 3.08
C ILE A 62 -1.31 -19.43 4.50
N ARG A 63 -0.80 -18.23 4.84
CA ARG A 63 -0.26 -17.94 6.17
C ARG A 63 -1.32 -18.01 7.27
N ASP A 64 -2.54 -17.54 6.97
CA ASP A 64 -3.61 -17.40 7.95
C ASP A 64 -4.55 -18.62 8.00
N ASN A 65 -4.37 -19.63 7.13
CA ASN A 65 -5.21 -20.83 7.10
C ASN A 65 -4.91 -21.72 8.32
N PRO A 66 -5.87 -21.92 9.26
CA PRO A 66 -5.66 -22.80 10.40
C PRO A 66 -5.57 -24.26 9.95
N ILE A 67 -4.67 -25.01 10.59
CA ILE A 67 -4.53 -26.45 10.30
C ILE A 67 -5.69 -27.19 10.98
N VAL A 68 -6.70 -27.55 10.20
CA VAL A 68 -7.83 -28.35 10.68
C VAL A 68 -7.41 -29.82 10.71
N LYS A 69 -7.05 -30.33 11.89
CA LYS A 69 -6.88 -31.77 12.13
C LYS A 69 -8.15 -32.32 12.76
N LYS A 70 -8.81 -33.25 12.07
CA LYS A 70 -9.87 -34.07 12.65
C LYS A 70 -9.27 -35.38 13.15
N ASP A 71 -9.69 -35.81 14.33
CA ASP A 71 -9.34 -37.15 14.79
C ASP A 71 -10.00 -38.19 13.88
N LYS A 72 -9.27 -39.25 13.55
CA LYS A 72 -9.79 -40.29 12.66
C LYS A 72 -10.71 -41.17 13.51
N LEU A 73 -12.02 -41.03 13.32
CA LEU A 73 -12.99 -41.91 13.96
C LEU A 73 -12.67 -43.36 13.59
N VAL A 74 -12.26 -44.13 14.61
CA VAL A 74 -12.17 -45.58 14.54
C VAL A 74 -13.56 -46.10 14.91
N TRP A 75 -14.27 -46.66 13.94
CA TRP A 75 -15.53 -47.34 14.19
C TRP A 75 -15.21 -48.66 14.88
N LEU A 76 -15.47 -48.73 16.20
CA LEU A 76 -15.45 -49.95 17.01
C LEU A 76 -16.67 -50.81 16.69
#